data_AF-A0A8F9XMP9-F1
#
_entry.id   AF-A0A8F9XMP9-F1
#
_cell.length_a   1.000
_cell.length_b   1.000
_cell.length_c   1.000
_cell.angle_alpha   90.00
_cell.angle_beta   90.00
_cell.angle_gamma   90.00
#
_symmetry.space_group_name_H-M   'P 1'
#
loop_
_entity.id
_entity.type
_entity.pdbx_description
1 polymer ?
#
loop_
_entity_poly.entity_id
_entity_poly.type
_entity_poly.pdbx_seq_one_letter_code
_entity_poly.pdbx_strand_id
1 'polypeptide(L)'
;MKPRSSCSAITLTMMLSVLLTGCGSVSSGPKASPSAPLNIYQPRVLLLKAGQPIQTAAGIYTPQTDETWHSPAAFEALEQETLNLSAALAQERARTK
;
A
#
# COMPACT_ATOMS: atom_id res chain seq x y z
N MET A 1 56.43 -34.71 41.08
CA MET A 1 56.05 -33.50 40.31
C MET A 1 54.94 -33.88 39.34
N LYS A 2 53.89 -33.07 39.24
CA LYS A 2 52.55 -33.43 38.73
C LYS A 2 52.26 -32.61 37.47
N PRO A 3 51.86 -33.18 36.33
CA PRO A 3 51.40 -32.37 35.20
C PRO A 3 49.93 -31.98 35.42
N ARG A 4 49.62 -30.69 35.30
CA ARG A 4 48.26 -30.16 35.12
C ARG A 4 48.14 -29.72 33.67
N SER A 5 47.37 -30.45 32.87
CA SER A 5 47.09 -30.09 31.48
C SER A 5 45.69 -29.46 31.39
N SER A 6 45.67 -28.18 31.06
CA SER A 6 44.48 -27.34 30.99
C SER A 6 43.75 -27.56 29.66
N CYS A 7 42.75 -28.43 29.65
CA CYS A 7 41.86 -28.67 28.51
C CYS A 7 40.47 -28.10 28.83
N SER A 8 40.31 -26.77 28.81
CA SER A 8 39.01 -26.16 29.18
C SER A 8 38.77 -24.75 28.64
N ALA A 9 39.50 -24.30 27.61
CA ALA A 9 39.30 -22.95 27.06
C ALA A 9 38.72 -22.94 25.63
N ILE A 10 38.91 -24.01 24.85
CA ILE A 10 38.55 -24.02 23.42
C ILE A 10 37.07 -24.39 23.20
N THR A 11 36.46 -25.13 24.13
CA THR A 11 35.07 -25.59 23.98
C THR A 11 34.02 -24.51 24.28
N LEU A 12 34.38 -23.47 25.04
CA LEU A 12 33.43 -22.42 25.44
C LEU A 12 33.17 -21.42 24.31
N THR A 13 34.12 -21.24 23.39
CA THR A 13 34.00 -20.23 22.32
C THR A 13 33.13 -20.69 21.15
N MET A 14 33.00 -22.01 20.91
CA MET A 14 32.15 -22.54 19.82
C MET A 14 30.65 -22.57 20.16
N MET A 15 30.27 -22.51 21.44
CA MET A 15 28.85 -22.48 21.83
C MET A 15 28.22 -21.07 21.70
N LEU A 16 29.04 -20.01 21.67
CA LEU A 16 28.53 -18.64 21.59
C LEU A 16 28.15 -18.21 20.16
N SER A 17 28.71 -18.84 19.13
CA SER A 17 28.42 -18.52 17.71
C SER A 17 27.13 -19.15 17.19
N VAL A 18 26.53 -20.13 17.90
CA VAL A 18 25.27 -20.78 17.49
C VAL A 18 24.04 -19.96 17.89
N LEU A 19 24.18 -19.03 18.84
CA LEU A 19 23.08 -18.18 19.31
C LEU A 19 22.80 -16.96 18.40
N LEU A 20 23.70 -16.61 17.47
CA LEU A 20 23.53 -15.45 16.58
C LEU A 20 22.94 -15.78 15.19
N THR A 21 22.79 -17.07 14.85
CA THR A 21 22.27 -17.48 13.53
C THR A 21 20.86 -18.03 13.69
N GLY A 22 19.85 -17.16 13.69
CA GLY A 22 18.48 -17.64 13.77
C GLY A 22 17.33 -16.64 13.92
N CYS A 23 17.52 -15.32 13.78
CA CYS A 23 16.38 -14.41 13.53
C CYS A 23 16.04 -14.38 12.03
N GLY A 24 15.70 -15.54 11.47
CA GLY A 24 14.93 -15.60 10.24
C GLY A 24 13.49 -15.25 10.58
N SER A 25 13.18 -13.95 10.62
CA SER A 25 11.80 -13.49 10.63
C SER A 25 11.16 -13.89 9.30
N VAL A 26 10.62 -15.10 9.25
CA VAL A 26 9.47 -15.36 8.39
C VAL A 26 8.37 -14.45 8.93
N SER A 27 8.20 -13.28 8.31
CA SER A 27 7.02 -12.48 8.55
C SER A 27 5.84 -13.32 8.05
N SER A 28 5.19 -14.04 8.96
CA SER A 28 3.76 -14.26 8.85
C SER A 28 3.14 -12.88 8.90
N GLY A 29 3.07 -12.22 7.73
CA GLY A 29 2.25 -11.03 7.56
C GLY A 29 0.87 -11.35 8.13
N PRO A 30 0.22 -10.40 8.83
CA PRO A 30 -1.08 -10.66 9.40
C PRO A 30 -1.96 -11.19 8.27
N LYS A 31 -2.44 -12.43 8.40
CA LYS A 31 -3.55 -12.91 7.58
C LYS A 31 -4.59 -11.82 7.71
N ALA A 32 -4.87 -11.12 6.62
CA ALA A 32 -5.91 -10.13 6.58
C ALA A 32 -7.15 -10.83 7.14
N SER A 33 -7.50 -10.46 8.37
CA SER A 33 -8.87 -10.49 8.86
C SER A 33 -9.73 -9.93 7.72
N PRO A 34 -10.97 -10.39 7.49
CA PRO A 34 -11.86 -9.74 6.55
C PRO A 34 -12.09 -8.32 7.06
N SER A 35 -11.16 -7.44 6.67
CA SER A 35 -11.00 -6.12 7.22
C SER A 35 -12.19 -5.36 6.71
N ALA A 36 -12.93 -4.74 7.63
CA ALA A 36 -13.77 -3.60 7.33
C ALA A 36 -13.12 -2.80 6.20
N PRO A 37 -13.89 -2.40 5.16
CA PRO A 37 -13.34 -1.80 3.95
C PRO A 37 -12.35 -0.72 4.38
N LEU A 38 -11.08 -0.98 4.09
CA LEU A 38 -9.99 -0.06 4.39
C LEU A 38 -10.35 1.19 3.60
N ASN A 39 -10.91 2.19 4.28
CA ASN A 39 -11.26 3.48 3.70
C ASN A 39 -9.94 4.24 3.47
N ILE A 40 -9.14 3.70 2.56
CA ILE A 40 -7.91 4.30 2.09
C ILE A 40 -8.37 5.55 1.35
N TYR A 41 -7.96 6.69 1.87
CA TYR A 41 -8.22 7.97 1.24
C TYR A 41 -7.84 7.90 -0.25
N GLN A 42 -8.84 8.03 -1.12
CA GLN A 42 -8.65 8.14 -2.56
C GLN A 42 -8.88 9.60 -2.95
N PRO A 43 -7.83 10.34 -3.34
CA PRO A 43 -8.00 11.71 -3.80
C PRO A 43 -8.78 11.74 -5.13
N ARG A 44 -9.57 12.81 -5.32
CA ARG A 44 -10.30 13.04 -6.58
C ARG A 44 -9.36 13.22 -7.78
N VAL A 45 -8.21 13.85 -7.53
CA VAL A 45 -7.20 14.14 -8.54
C VAL A 45 -5.84 13.74 -7.98
N LEU A 46 -5.06 13.01 -8.77
CA LEU A 46 -3.69 12.64 -8.47
C LEU A 46 -2.77 13.30 -9.49
N LEU A 47 -1.85 14.13 -9.01
CA LEU A 47 -0.84 14.79 -9.84
C LEU A 47 0.44 13.96 -9.80
N LEU A 48 0.90 13.55 -10.97
CA LEU A 48 2.11 12.76 -11.14
C LEU A 48 3.17 13.59 -11.84
N LYS A 49 4.39 13.55 -11.32
CA LYS A 49 5.54 14.25 -11.92
C LYS A 49 6.31 13.34 -12.86
N ALA A 50 6.76 13.90 -13.98
CA ALA A 50 7.59 13.21 -14.94
C ALA A 50 8.81 12.57 -14.25
N GLY A 51 9.08 11.30 -14.55
CA GLY A 51 10.22 10.56 -14.01
C GLY A 51 10.10 10.15 -12.55
N GLN A 52 9.00 10.47 -11.85
CA GLN A 52 8.79 10.02 -10.46
C GLN A 52 8.15 8.63 -10.43
N PRO A 53 8.85 7.57 -9.98
CA PRO A 53 8.26 6.24 -9.90
C PRO A 53 7.17 6.19 -8.83
N ILE A 54 6.04 5.58 -9.17
CA ILE A 54 4.92 5.35 -8.26
C ILE A 54 4.58 3.86 -8.18
N GLN A 55 4.19 3.41 -6.99
CA GLN A 55 3.73 2.05 -6.80
C GLN A 55 2.26 1.94 -7.22
N THR A 56 1.96 1.04 -8.13
CA THR A 56 0.60 0.69 -8.56
C THR A 56 0.33 -0.79 -8.26
N ALA A 57 -0.93 -1.21 -8.42
CA ALA A 57 -1.30 -2.61 -8.32
C ALA A 57 -0.61 -3.52 -9.36
N ALA A 58 -0.25 -2.96 -10.53
CA ALA A 58 0.43 -3.68 -11.60
C ALA A 58 1.97 -3.66 -11.48
N GLY A 59 2.52 -2.95 -10.49
CA GLY A 59 3.96 -2.74 -10.32
C GLY A 59 4.35 -1.27 -10.28
N ILE A 60 5.62 -0.98 -10.52
CA ILE A 60 6.12 0.40 -10.53
C ILE A 60 5.79 1.04 -11.89
N TYR A 61 5.06 2.15 -11.86
CA TYR A 61 4.82 2.99 -13.02
C TYR A 61 5.70 4.23 -12.94
N THR A 62 6.28 4.65 -14.06
CA THR A 62 7.07 5.89 -14.15
C THR A 62 6.46 6.78 -15.23
N PRO A 63 5.84 7.92 -14.87
CA PRO A 63 5.27 8.86 -15.83
C PRO A 63 6.34 9.40 -16.77
N GLN A 64 6.05 9.47 -18.06
CA GLN A 64 6.98 10.04 -19.05
C GLN A 64 6.90 11.57 -19.09
N THR A 65 5.75 12.12 -18.72
CA THR A 65 5.45 13.56 -18.64
C THR A 65 4.72 13.85 -17.33
N ASP A 66 4.52 15.14 -17.02
CA ASP A 66 3.62 15.50 -15.93
C ASP A 66 2.19 15.09 -16.30
N GLU A 67 1.55 14.33 -15.42
CA GLU A 67 0.23 13.72 -15.67
C GLU A 67 -0.76 14.09 -14.56
N THR A 68 -2.03 14.20 -14.94
CA THR A 68 -3.14 14.42 -14.01
C THR A 68 -4.13 13.28 -14.16
N TRP A 69 -4.27 12.47 -13.11
CA TRP A 69 -5.18 11.33 -13.10
C TRP A 69 -6.42 11.68 -12.29
N HIS A 70 -7.59 11.33 -12.82
CA HIS A 70 -8.88 11.58 -12.18
C HIS A 70 -9.44 10.29 -11.60
N SER A 71 -9.99 10.36 -10.39
CA SER A 71 -10.70 9.23 -9.78
C SER A 71 -11.95 8.90 -10.60
N PRO A 72 -12.10 7.65 -11.10
CA PRO A 72 -13.29 7.23 -11.83
C PRO A 72 -14.56 7.40 -11.00
N ALA A 73 -14.53 6.98 -9.72
CA ALA A 73 -15.68 7.08 -8.83
C ALA A 73 -16.15 8.53 -8.62
N ALA A 74 -15.22 9.48 -8.52
CA ALA A 74 -15.57 10.89 -8.37
C ALA A 74 -16.14 11.49 -9.66
N PHE A 75 -15.73 10.98 -10.82
CA PHE A 75 -16.25 11.38 -12.13
C PHE A 75 -17.66 10.82 -12.34
N GLU A 76 -17.87 9.52 -12.10
CA GLU A 76 -19.17 8.86 -12.21
C GLU A 76 -20.22 9.48 -11.29
N ALA A 77 -19.84 9.81 -10.05
CA ALA A 77 -20.75 10.50 -9.12
C ALA A 77 -21.19 11.87 -9.65
N LEU A 78 -20.27 12.62 -10.27
CA LEU A 78 -20.57 13.93 -10.85
C LEU A 78 -21.47 13.82 -12.09
N GLU A 79 -21.22 12.80 -12.93
CA GLU A 79 -22.06 12.51 -14.09
C GLU A 79 -23.50 12.22 -13.66
N GLN A 80 -23.67 11.37 -12.65
CA GLN A 80 -24.99 11.01 -12.15
C GLN A 80 -25.72 12.19 -11.51
N GLU A 81 -25.01 13.03 -10.77
CA GLU A 81 -25.56 14.29 -10.25
C GLU A 81 -26.03 15.21 -11.37
N THR A 82 -25.22 15.37 -12.42
CA THR A 82 -25.56 16.21 -13.58
C THR A 82 -26.80 15.70 -14.30
N LEU A 83 -26.91 14.39 -14.49
CA LEU A 83 -28.09 13.75 -15.09
C LEU A 83 -29.33 13.98 -14.24
N ASN A 84 -29.26 13.77 -12.93
CA ASN A 84 -30.37 13.98 -12.00
C ASN A 84 -30.86 15.44 -12.02
N LEU A 85 -29.93 16.40 -11.97
CA LEU A 85 -30.26 17.83 -12.03
C LEU A 85 -30.90 18.20 -13.36
N SER A 86 -30.39 17.68 -14.47
CA SER A 86 -30.96 17.94 -15.79
C SER A 86 -32.38 17.40 -15.93
N ALA A 87 -32.64 16.21 -15.38
CA ALA A 87 -33.97 15.60 -15.35
C ALA A 87 -34.95 16.40 -14.48
N ALA A 88 -34.55 16.79 -13.28
CA ALA A 88 -35.36 17.63 -12.40
C ALA A 88 -35.72 18.98 -13.05
N LEU A 89 -34.77 19.60 -13.74
CA LEU A 89 -34.99 20.85 -14.47
C LEU A 89 -35.99 20.67 -15.62
N ALA A 90 -35.87 19.57 -16.38
CA ALA A 90 -36.83 19.26 -17.45
C ALA A 90 -38.25 19.06 -16.91
N GLN A 91 -38.40 18.41 -15.75
CA GLN A 91 -39.68 18.24 -15.08
C GLN A 91 -40.28 19.58 -14.65
N GLU A 92 -39.49 20.47 -14.05
CA GLU A 92 -39.96 21.81 -13.65
C GLU A 92 -40.42 22.63 -14.86
N ARG A 93 -39.68 22.59 -15.97
CA ARG A 93 -40.09 23.26 -17.21
C ARG A 93 -41.41 22.72 -17.77
N ALA A 94 -41.60 21.41 -17.70
CA ALA A 94 -42.85 20.78 -18.14
C ALA A 94 -44.03 21.13 -17.22
N ARG A 95 -43.79 21.29 -15.92
CA ARG A 95 -44.79 21.71 -14.93
C ARG A 95 -45.25 23.15 -15.13
N THR A 96 -44.35 24.04 -15.58
CA THR A 96 -44.63 25.46 -15.78
C THR A 96 -45.21 25.82 -17.16
N LYS A 97 -45.38 24.83 -18.04
CA LYS A 97 -46.06 24.97 -19.34
C LYS A 97 -47.51 24.57 -19.22
#